data_AF-A0A1Q7UJ93-F1
#
_entry.id   AF-A0A1Q7UJ93-F1
#
_cell.length_a   1.000
_cell.length_b   1.000
_cell.length_c   1.000
_cell.angle_alpha   90.00
_cell.angle_beta   90.00
_cell.angle_gamma   90.00
#
_symmetry.space_group_name_H-M   'P 1'
#
loop_
_entity.id
_entity.type
_entity.pdbx_description
1 polymer ?
#
loop_
_entity_poly.entity_id
_entity_poly.type
_entity_poly.pdbx_seq_one_letter_code
_entity_poly.pdbx_strand_id
1 'polypeptide(L)'
;MRVINLGVRAYSINQEYAVLRRLGPALAPDLVLLFFYLNDFELVDVHRRWERFKHLDWYTFDLGAKPAGDVMRWWTIRQIARTSALINWAHDAWFAWTARDDFEEAALRGHLDQRMIDDVHEYLVRFVALADELNTRFTIVVVPHAAQIRREFPQNRYQRTITEMAGRLRTSVIDPLPVFRRDYAEHKRWPVIPFDGHYDAAGQRLLATGVLEHLATEWPEPRCPARRRGA
;
A
#
# COMPACT_ATOMS: atom_id res chain seq x y z
N MET A 1 23.18 -3.88 0.21
CA MET A 1 21.92 -3.52 -0.46
C MET A 1 21.57 -2.08 -0.11
N ARG A 2 21.26 -1.23 -1.08
CA ARG A 2 20.79 0.14 -0.84
C ARG A 2 19.28 0.17 -1.10
N VAL A 3 18.51 0.67 -0.14
CA VAL A 3 17.06 0.84 -0.27
C VAL A 3 16.77 2.32 -0.40
N ILE A 4 15.92 2.69 -1.36
CA ILE A 4 15.43 4.05 -1.54
C ILE A 4 13.91 3.97 -1.47
N ASN A 5 13.34 4.54 -0.41
CA ASN A 5 11.89 4.61 -0.24
C ASN A 5 11.36 5.82 -1.00
N LEU A 6 10.58 5.58 -2.05
CA LEU A 6 9.90 6.61 -2.84
C LEU A 6 8.42 6.74 -2.47
N GLY A 7 7.95 5.97 -1.48
CA GLY A 7 6.58 6.02 -1.00
C GLY A 7 6.26 7.38 -0.41
N VAL A 8 5.19 7.98 -0.91
CA VAL A 8 4.64 9.23 -0.40
C VAL A 8 3.21 8.94 0.04
N ARG A 9 2.87 9.43 1.23
CA ARG A 9 1.55 9.20 1.80
C ARG A 9 0.45 9.72 0.86
N ALA A 10 -0.60 8.91 0.71
CA ALA A 10 -1.80 9.21 -0.09
C ALA A 10 -1.55 9.41 -1.59
N TYR A 11 -0.43 8.87 -2.10
CA TYR A 11 -0.24 8.67 -3.52
C TYR A 11 -1.09 7.49 -3.99
N SER A 12 -1.58 7.62 -5.21
CA SER A 12 -2.18 6.54 -5.98
C SER A 12 -1.23 6.14 -7.12
N ILE A 13 -1.48 4.99 -7.73
CA ILE A 13 -0.67 4.37 -8.79
C ILE A 13 -0.20 5.36 -9.88
N ASN A 14 -1.04 6.33 -10.26
CA ASN A 14 -0.66 7.31 -11.27
C ASN A 14 0.42 8.30 -10.82
N GLN A 15 0.43 8.65 -9.53
CA GLN A 15 1.45 9.50 -8.93
C GLN A 15 2.73 8.70 -8.68
N GLU A 16 2.63 7.46 -8.23
CA GLU A 16 3.77 6.56 -8.04
C GLU A 16 4.51 6.31 -9.35
N TYR A 17 3.77 6.09 -10.44
CA TYR A 17 4.33 5.97 -11.79
C TYR A 17 5.10 7.25 -12.18
N ALA A 18 4.52 8.42 -11.93
CA ALA A 18 5.16 9.69 -12.25
C ALA A 18 6.48 9.89 -11.48
N VAL A 19 6.54 9.46 -10.21
CA VAL A 19 7.77 9.50 -9.40
C VAL A 19 8.83 8.58 -9.97
N LEU A 20 8.49 7.31 -10.24
CA LEU A 20 9.44 6.35 -10.80
C LEU A 20 9.95 6.82 -12.17
N ARG A 21 9.07 7.31 -13.05
CA ARG A 21 9.46 7.83 -14.36
C ARG A 21 10.43 9.01 -14.25
N ARG A 22 10.24 9.86 -13.23
CA ARG A 22 11.08 11.06 -13.04
C ARG A 22 12.45 10.75 -12.44
N LEU A 23 12.51 9.84 -11.47
CA LEU A 23 13.69 9.57 -10.65
C LEU A 23 14.44 8.30 -11.06
N GLY A 24 13.73 7.31 -11.61
CA GLY A 24 14.24 6.00 -12.00
C GLY A 24 15.54 6.05 -12.82
N PRO A 25 15.66 6.87 -13.88
CA PRO A 25 16.88 6.95 -14.68
C PRO A 25 18.12 7.38 -13.88
N ALA A 26 17.95 8.30 -12.94
CA ALA A 26 19.05 8.80 -12.11
C ALA A 26 19.39 7.84 -10.96
N LEU A 27 18.39 7.09 -10.47
CA LEU A 27 18.56 6.10 -9.41
C LEU A 27 19.16 4.79 -9.92
N ALA A 28 18.89 4.44 -11.19
CA ALA A 28 19.30 3.20 -11.84
C ALA A 28 19.06 1.94 -10.96
N PRO A 29 17.80 1.66 -10.56
CA PRO A 29 17.49 0.54 -9.68
C PRO A 29 17.68 -0.81 -10.37
N ASP A 30 18.09 -1.83 -9.61
CA ASP A 30 18.09 -3.23 -10.07
C ASP A 30 16.72 -3.91 -9.87
N LEU A 31 15.94 -3.40 -8.90
CA LEU A 31 14.61 -3.87 -8.51
C LEU A 31 13.74 -2.69 -8.08
N VAL A 32 12.50 -2.68 -8.58
CA VAL A 32 11.43 -1.79 -8.15
C VAL A 32 10.32 -2.63 -7.52
N LEU A 33 9.95 -2.28 -6.29
CA LEU A 33 8.80 -2.84 -5.58
C LEU A 33 7.67 -1.81 -5.56
N LEU A 34 6.55 -2.12 -6.21
CA LEU A 34 5.32 -1.34 -6.11
C LEU A 34 4.49 -1.86 -4.93
N PHE A 35 4.43 -1.11 -3.83
CA PHE A 35 3.59 -1.46 -2.68
C PHE A 35 2.16 -1.02 -2.95
N PHE A 36 1.42 -1.86 -3.67
CA PHE A 36 0.06 -1.58 -4.09
C PHE A 36 -0.91 -1.76 -2.91
N TYR A 37 -1.80 -0.78 -2.70
CA TYR A 37 -2.87 -0.79 -1.72
C TYR A 37 -4.23 -0.43 -2.35
N LEU A 38 -5.33 -0.55 -1.60
CA LEU A 38 -6.69 -0.35 -2.13
C LEU A 38 -6.93 1.05 -2.72
N ASN A 39 -6.28 2.08 -2.19
CA ASN A 39 -6.40 3.44 -2.70
C ASN A 39 -5.78 3.62 -4.10
N ASP A 40 -4.97 2.68 -4.57
CA ASP A 40 -4.39 2.72 -5.92
C ASP A 40 -5.41 2.47 -7.03
N PHE A 41 -6.59 1.93 -6.69
CA PHE A 41 -7.72 1.86 -7.62
C PHE A 41 -8.37 3.24 -7.86
N GLU A 42 -8.10 4.23 -7.01
CA GLU A 42 -8.62 5.59 -7.16
C GLU A 42 -7.56 6.50 -7.76
N LEU A 43 -7.65 6.75 -9.07
CA LEU A 43 -6.74 7.68 -9.73
C LEU A 43 -6.88 9.10 -9.16
N VAL A 44 -5.73 9.75 -8.96
CA VAL A 44 -5.69 11.12 -8.44
C VAL A 44 -5.63 12.11 -9.59
N ASP A 45 -6.60 13.04 -9.64
CA ASP A 45 -6.48 14.25 -10.43
C ASP A 45 -5.45 15.19 -9.78
N VAL A 46 -4.20 15.09 -10.25
CA VAL A 46 -3.06 15.83 -9.71
C VAL A 46 -3.25 17.34 -9.88
N HIS A 47 -3.78 17.80 -11.00
CA HIS A 47 -3.94 19.23 -11.25
C HIS A 47 -5.01 19.81 -10.33
N ARG A 48 -6.18 19.17 -10.23
CA ARG A 48 -7.23 19.60 -9.31
C ARG A 48 -6.78 19.55 -7.86
N ARG A 49 -6.01 18.52 -7.47
CA ARG A 49 -5.45 18.41 -6.12
C ARG A 49 -4.45 19.54 -5.84
N TRP A 50 -3.59 19.86 -6.80
CA TRP A 50 -2.67 21.00 -6.68
C TRP A 50 -3.42 22.34 -6.59
N GLU A 51 -4.38 22.59 -7.48
CA GLU A 51 -5.24 23.79 -7.44
C GLU A 51 -5.90 23.99 -6.08
N ARG A 52 -6.40 22.90 -5.48
CA ARG A 52 -7.02 22.93 -4.16
C ARG A 52 -6.03 23.31 -3.04
N PHE A 53 -4.78 22.86 -3.13
CA PHE A 53 -3.82 22.97 -2.02
C PHE A 53 -2.76 24.07 -2.20
N LYS A 54 -2.56 24.60 -3.42
CA LYS A 54 -1.47 25.55 -3.72
C LYS A 54 -1.50 26.85 -2.93
N HIS A 55 -2.67 27.23 -2.42
CA HIS A 55 -2.86 28.45 -1.63
C HIS A 55 -2.78 28.24 -0.12
N LEU A 56 -2.70 26.98 0.33
CA LEU A 56 -2.59 26.72 1.76
C LEU A 56 -1.15 26.95 2.24
N ASP A 57 -1.00 27.69 3.32
CA ASP A 57 0.24 27.80 4.09
C ASP A 57 0.47 26.58 5.00
N TRP A 58 -0.41 25.58 4.95
CA TRP A 58 -0.36 24.34 5.71
C TRP A 58 -0.97 23.17 4.92
N TYR A 59 -0.47 21.96 5.15
CA TYR A 59 -1.10 20.74 4.63
C TYR A 59 -0.91 19.60 5.64
N THR A 60 -2.02 19.09 6.17
CA THR A 60 -2.03 17.94 7.07
C THR A 60 -3.11 16.96 6.64
N PHE A 61 -2.69 15.86 6.03
CA PHE A 61 -3.58 14.83 5.52
C PHE A 61 -4.48 14.25 6.64
N ASP A 62 -3.91 13.93 7.81
CA ASP A 62 -4.64 13.30 8.93
C ASP A 62 -5.74 14.15 9.56
N LEU A 63 -5.55 15.46 9.56
CA LEU A 63 -6.41 16.37 10.32
C LEU A 63 -7.48 17.01 9.44
N GLY A 64 -7.28 17.06 8.12
CA GLY A 64 -8.17 17.76 7.18
C GLY A 64 -8.30 19.27 7.43
N ALA A 65 -7.58 19.81 8.42
CA ALA A 65 -7.65 21.18 8.91
C ALA A 65 -6.29 21.62 9.46
N LYS A 66 -6.06 22.93 9.57
CA LYS A 66 -4.79 23.48 10.08
C LYS A 66 -4.50 22.90 11.47
N PRO A 67 -3.28 22.38 11.74
CA PRO A 67 -2.91 21.81 13.03
C PRO A 67 -2.75 22.91 14.10
N ALA A 68 -3.84 23.54 14.50
CA ALA A 68 -3.85 24.66 15.45
C ALA A 68 -5.07 24.62 16.37
N GLY A 69 -4.94 25.23 17.55
CA GLY A 69 -6.05 25.43 18.49
C GLY A 69 -6.78 24.13 18.83
N ASP A 70 -8.09 24.12 18.66
CA ASP A 70 -8.94 23.00 19.03
C ASP A 70 -8.69 21.73 18.22
N VAL A 71 -8.20 21.84 16.97
CA VAL A 71 -7.82 20.67 16.16
C VAL A 71 -6.74 19.86 16.90
N MET A 72 -5.73 20.54 17.44
CA MET A 72 -4.65 19.88 18.18
C MET A 72 -5.09 19.40 19.56
N ARG A 73 -6.03 20.09 20.22
CA ARG A 73 -6.61 19.64 21.49
C ARG A 73 -7.36 18.32 21.31
N TRP A 74 -8.26 18.26 20.33
CA TRP A 74 -9.00 17.04 20.01
C TRP A 74 -8.09 15.91 19.52
N TRP A 75 -7.08 16.22 18.72
CA TRP A 75 -6.06 15.24 18.32
C TRP A 75 -5.36 14.62 19.54
N THR A 76 -4.97 15.45 20.51
CA THR A 76 -4.31 14.99 21.75
C THR A 76 -5.23 14.10 22.58
N ILE A 77 -6.49 14.49 22.74
CA ILE A 77 -7.50 13.68 23.43
C ILE A 77 -7.65 12.32 22.74
N ARG A 78 -7.71 12.30 21.39
CA ARG A 78 -7.75 11.05 20.61
C ARG A 78 -6.51 10.19 20.84
N GLN A 79 -5.30 10.77 20.91
CA GLN A 79 -4.09 10.00 21.21
C GLN A 79 -4.12 9.39 22.61
N ILE A 80 -4.60 10.12 23.62
CA ILE A 80 -4.77 9.58 24.98
C ILE A 80 -5.80 8.45 24.97
N ALA A 81 -6.94 8.63 24.30
CA ALA A 81 -7.97 7.62 24.19
C ALA A 81 -7.46 6.30 23.55
N ARG A 82 -6.58 6.39 22.54
CA ARG A 82 -5.94 5.25 21.87
C ARG A 82 -5.09 4.38 22.82
N THR A 83 -4.67 4.91 23.97
CA THR A 83 -3.93 4.14 24.99
C THR A 83 -4.81 3.23 25.83
N SER A 84 -6.14 3.40 25.79
CA SER A 84 -7.08 2.60 26.58
C SER A 84 -7.59 1.39 25.81
N ALA A 85 -7.32 0.19 26.33
CA ALA A 85 -7.81 -1.06 25.76
C ALA A 85 -9.35 -1.12 25.69
N LEU A 86 -10.05 -0.57 26.68
CA LEU A 86 -11.53 -0.57 26.71
C LEU A 86 -12.10 0.34 25.62
N ILE A 87 -11.53 1.53 25.44
CA ILE A 87 -11.98 2.45 24.38
C ILE A 87 -11.68 1.84 23.01
N ASN A 88 -10.51 1.21 22.85
CA ASN A 88 -10.16 0.50 21.62
C ASN A 88 -11.16 -0.62 21.29
N TRP A 89 -11.51 -1.44 22.28
CA TRP A 89 -12.52 -2.48 22.12
C TRP A 89 -13.89 -1.92 21.72
N ALA A 90 -14.35 -0.86 22.40
CA ALA A 90 -15.65 -0.24 22.13
C ALA A 90 -15.69 0.38 20.72
N HIS A 91 -14.63 1.07 20.32
CA HIS A 91 -14.47 1.61 18.98
C HIS A 91 -14.50 0.51 17.93
N ASP A 92 -13.74 -0.58 18.11
CA ASP A 92 -13.68 -1.68 17.15
C ASP A 92 -15.04 -2.37 16.99
N ALA A 93 -15.79 -2.53 18.09
CA ALA A 93 -17.16 -3.06 18.05
C ALA A 93 -18.11 -2.11 17.29
N TRP A 94 -18.02 -0.81 17.54
CA TRP A 94 -18.81 0.20 16.83
C TRP A 94 -18.47 0.25 15.34
N PHE A 95 -17.19 0.26 14.99
CA PHE A 95 -16.73 0.31 13.60
C PHE A 95 -17.14 -0.97 12.85
N ALA A 96 -17.01 -2.14 13.47
CA ALA A 96 -17.49 -3.39 12.89
C ALA A 96 -19.00 -3.41 12.61
N TRP A 97 -19.78 -2.61 13.33
CA TRP A 97 -21.22 -2.47 13.12
C TRP A 97 -21.57 -1.44 12.03
N THR A 98 -20.80 -0.35 11.93
CA THR A 98 -21.12 0.81 11.09
C THR A 98 -20.38 0.86 9.75
N ALA A 99 -19.18 0.29 9.63
CA ALA A 99 -18.32 0.41 8.45
C ALA A 99 -18.69 -0.51 7.28
N ARG A 100 -19.96 -0.95 7.20
CA ARG A 100 -20.44 -1.85 6.13
C ARG A 100 -20.41 -1.22 4.73
N ASP A 101 -20.32 0.11 4.65
CA ASP A 101 -20.37 0.88 3.41
C ASP A 101 -19.01 1.49 2.98
N ASP A 102 -17.90 1.05 3.60
CA ASP A 102 -16.56 1.52 3.24
C ASP A 102 -16.07 0.89 1.91
N PHE A 103 -15.42 1.70 1.05
CA PHE A 103 -14.91 1.27 -0.26
C PHE A 103 -13.93 0.11 -0.12
N GLU A 104 -13.01 0.19 0.84
CA GLU A 104 -11.98 -0.83 1.04
C GLU A 104 -12.62 -2.20 1.38
N GLU A 105 -13.59 -2.22 2.29
CA GLU A 105 -14.32 -3.44 2.64
C GLU A 105 -15.21 -3.94 1.49
N ALA A 106 -15.84 -3.02 0.74
CA ALA A 106 -16.63 -3.37 -0.45
C ALA A 106 -15.77 -4.08 -1.52
N ALA A 107 -14.55 -3.58 -1.77
CA ALA A 107 -13.58 -4.20 -2.68
C ALA A 107 -13.19 -5.62 -2.22
N LEU A 108 -12.97 -5.82 -0.92
CA LEU A 108 -12.69 -7.15 -0.36
C LEU A 108 -13.88 -8.11 -0.52
N ARG A 109 -15.11 -7.61 -0.40
CA ARG A 109 -16.36 -8.37 -0.58
C ARG A 109 -16.73 -8.64 -2.03
N GLY A 110 -16.01 -8.06 -2.98
CA GLY A 110 -16.17 -8.33 -4.41
C GLY A 110 -16.74 -7.17 -5.23
N HIS A 111 -17.00 -6.03 -4.59
CA HIS A 111 -17.50 -4.82 -5.22
C HIS A 111 -16.34 -3.88 -5.56
N LEU A 112 -15.82 -4.03 -6.78
CA LEU A 112 -14.79 -3.16 -7.32
C LEU A 112 -15.20 -2.77 -8.74
N ASP A 113 -15.22 -1.47 -9.01
CA ASP A 113 -15.68 -0.93 -10.29
C ASP A 113 -14.74 -1.35 -11.43
N GLN A 114 -15.32 -1.77 -12.57
CA GLN A 114 -14.54 -2.24 -13.71
C GLN A 114 -13.65 -1.15 -14.30
N ARG A 115 -14.08 0.11 -14.28
CA ARG A 115 -13.27 1.23 -14.76
C ARG A 115 -12.01 1.41 -13.91
N MET A 116 -12.12 1.28 -12.59
CA MET A 116 -10.97 1.35 -11.69
C MET A 116 -9.98 0.21 -11.95
N ILE A 117 -10.50 -0.98 -12.26
CA ILE A 117 -9.70 -2.15 -12.67
C ILE A 117 -8.97 -1.86 -13.98
N ASP A 118 -9.65 -1.29 -14.97
CA ASP A 118 -9.07 -0.96 -16.27
C ASP A 118 -8.00 0.13 -16.16
N ASP A 119 -8.25 1.16 -15.36
CA ASP A 119 -7.31 2.25 -15.05
C ASP A 119 -6.03 1.70 -14.40
N VAL A 120 -6.15 0.81 -13.40
CA VAL A 120 -4.99 0.16 -12.77
C VAL A 120 -4.23 -0.71 -13.77
N HIS A 121 -4.93 -1.48 -14.59
CA HIS A 121 -4.29 -2.30 -15.62
C HIS A 121 -3.46 -1.46 -16.59
N GLU A 122 -3.99 -0.32 -17.05
CA GLU A 122 -3.26 0.60 -17.92
C GLU A 122 -1.97 1.10 -17.26
N TYR A 123 -2.02 1.46 -15.98
CA TYR A 123 -0.83 1.89 -15.26
C TYR A 123 0.17 0.76 -15.02
N LEU A 124 -0.28 -0.46 -14.73
CA LEU A 124 0.63 -1.61 -14.61
C LEU A 124 1.34 -1.92 -15.92
N VAL A 125 0.66 -1.80 -17.07
CA VAL A 125 1.31 -1.88 -18.40
C VAL A 125 2.40 -0.83 -18.54
N ARG A 126 2.13 0.42 -18.14
CA ARG A 126 3.12 1.52 -18.18
C ARG A 126 4.31 1.27 -17.25
N PHE A 127 4.07 0.71 -16.07
CA PHE A 127 5.15 0.33 -15.14
C PHE A 127 6.07 -0.74 -15.71
N VAL A 128 5.49 -1.78 -16.33
CA VAL A 128 6.27 -2.86 -16.97
C VAL A 128 7.13 -2.28 -18.10
N ALA A 129 6.54 -1.46 -18.98
CA ALA A 129 7.29 -0.81 -20.06
C ALA A 129 8.43 0.08 -19.52
N LEU A 130 8.15 0.88 -18.47
CA LEU A 130 9.18 1.70 -17.84
C LEU A 130 10.27 0.86 -17.17
N ALA A 131 9.93 -0.28 -16.60
CA ALA A 131 10.90 -1.18 -16.00
C ALA A 131 11.85 -1.77 -17.06
N ASP A 132 11.30 -2.14 -18.23
CA ASP A 132 12.10 -2.59 -19.39
C ASP A 132 13.03 -1.49 -19.89
N GLU A 133 12.55 -0.24 -20.02
CA GLU A 133 13.37 0.92 -20.40
C GLU A 133 14.51 1.17 -19.42
N LEU A 134 14.26 1.01 -18.11
CA LEU A 134 15.24 1.18 -17.06
C LEU A 134 16.15 -0.05 -16.88
N ASN A 135 15.88 -1.15 -17.58
CA ASN A 135 16.52 -2.45 -17.39
C ASN A 135 16.51 -2.88 -15.90
N THR A 136 15.38 -2.65 -15.23
CA THR A 136 15.13 -3.04 -13.83
C THR A 136 14.08 -4.15 -13.78
N ARG A 137 14.11 -4.95 -12.72
CA ARG A 137 12.98 -5.83 -12.43
C ARG A 137 11.85 -5.04 -11.77
N PHE A 138 10.62 -5.41 -12.08
CA PHE A 138 9.42 -4.85 -11.47
C PHE A 138 8.64 -5.96 -10.77
N THR A 139 8.24 -5.68 -9.53
CA THR A 139 7.48 -6.61 -8.70
C THR A 139 6.41 -5.84 -7.95
N ILE A 140 5.20 -6.39 -7.94
CA ILE A 140 4.08 -5.83 -7.21
C ILE A 140 4.03 -6.49 -5.84
N VAL A 141 3.97 -5.70 -4.76
CA VAL A 141 3.71 -6.18 -3.40
C VAL A 141 2.30 -5.76 -3.04
N VAL A 142 1.39 -6.73 -2.90
CA VAL A 142 0.00 -6.43 -2.57
C VAL A 142 -0.13 -6.29 -1.07
N VAL A 143 -0.21 -5.05 -0.57
CA VAL A 143 -0.25 -4.75 0.86
C VAL A 143 -1.58 -5.26 1.43
N PRO A 144 -1.57 -6.18 2.42
CA PRO A 144 -2.81 -6.73 2.94
C PRO A 144 -3.68 -5.67 3.63
N HIS A 145 -4.98 -5.67 3.39
CA HIS A 145 -5.89 -4.86 4.19
C HIS A 145 -6.00 -5.42 5.61
N ALA A 146 -6.05 -4.54 6.63
CA ALA A 146 -6.07 -4.92 8.04
C ALA A 146 -7.16 -5.94 8.41
N ALA A 147 -8.34 -5.84 7.78
CA ALA A 147 -9.43 -6.79 8.00
C ALA A 147 -9.12 -8.21 7.50
N GLN A 148 -8.30 -8.36 6.45
CA GLN A 148 -7.95 -9.68 5.88
C GLN A 148 -7.07 -10.52 6.82
N ILE A 149 -6.40 -9.87 7.77
CA ILE A 149 -5.59 -10.53 8.81
C ILE A 149 -6.48 -11.37 9.74
N ARG A 150 -7.65 -10.82 10.09
CA ARG A 150 -8.56 -11.41 11.10
C ARG A 150 -9.71 -12.21 10.49
N ARG A 151 -10.04 -11.94 9.24
CA ARG A 151 -11.24 -12.47 8.57
C ARG A 151 -10.90 -12.94 7.16
N GLU A 152 -11.65 -13.94 6.72
CA GLU A 152 -11.60 -14.37 5.33
C GLU A 152 -12.62 -13.61 4.49
N PHE A 153 -12.20 -13.30 3.26
CA PHE A 153 -13.04 -12.70 2.25
C PHE A 153 -13.03 -13.66 1.05
N PRO A 154 -14.05 -14.50 0.88
CA PRO A 154 -14.03 -15.52 -0.18
C PRO A 154 -13.90 -14.95 -1.60
N GLN A 155 -14.45 -13.75 -1.83
CA GLN A 155 -14.33 -13.04 -3.10
C GLN A 155 -12.94 -12.44 -3.26
N ASN A 156 -12.46 -11.67 -2.26
CA ASN A 156 -11.16 -11.01 -2.22
C ASN A 156 -10.75 -10.40 -3.57
N ARG A 157 -11.65 -9.59 -4.14
CA ARG A 157 -11.47 -9.09 -5.50
C ARG A 157 -10.25 -8.19 -5.63
N TYR A 158 -9.87 -7.51 -4.55
CA TYR A 158 -8.60 -6.80 -4.41
C TYR A 158 -7.37 -7.65 -4.82
N GLN A 159 -6.97 -8.63 -4.01
CA GLN A 159 -5.75 -9.39 -4.26
C GLN A 159 -5.84 -10.28 -5.51
N ARG A 160 -7.03 -10.82 -5.81
CA ARG A 160 -7.24 -11.64 -7.01
C ARG A 160 -7.03 -10.84 -8.28
N THR A 161 -7.62 -9.65 -8.38
CA THR A 161 -7.51 -8.80 -9.56
C THR A 161 -6.06 -8.46 -9.86
N ILE A 162 -5.29 -8.06 -8.84
CA ILE A 162 -3.87 -7.71 -9.03
C ILE A 162 -3.03 -8.92 -9.39
N THR A 163 -3.25 -10.08 -8.76
CA THR A 163 -2.56 -11.33 -9.11
C THR A 163 -2.84 -11.76 -10.55
N GLU A 164 -4.10 -11.68 -10.99
CA GLU A 164 -4.49 -12.02 -12.36
C GLU A 164 -3.87 -11.07 -13.39
N MET A 165 -3.88 -9.76 -13.13
CA MET A 165 -3.20 -8.78 -13.99
C MET A 165 -1.70 -9.04 -14.05
N ALA A 166 -1.07 -9.27 -12.90
CA ALA A 166 0.36 -9.57 -12.82
C ALA A 166 0.72 -10.81 -13.66
N GLY A 167 -0.10 -11.87 -13.59
CA GLY A 167 0.07 -13.07 -14.40
C GLY A 167 -0.03 -12.81 -15.91
N ARG A 168 -1.00 -11.99 -16.34
CA ARG A 168 -1.14 -11.59 -17.76
C ARG A 168 0.04 -10.75 -18.26
N LEU A 169 0.54 -9.86 -17.40
CA LEU A 169 1.70 -9.01 -17.68
C LEU A 169 3.04 -9.73 -17.48
N ARG A 170 3.03 -10.99 -17.02
CA ARG A 170 4.24 -11.78 -16.70
C ARG A 170 5.19 -11.09 -15.73
N THR A 171 4.63 -10.38 -14.75
CA THR A 171 5.39 -9.71 -13.67
C THR A 171 5.20 -10.44 -12.35
N SER A 172 6.22 -10.41 -11.48
CA SER A 172 6.15 -11.04 -10.16
C SER A 172 5.16 -10.30 -9.25
N VAL A 173 4.46 -11.06 -8.42
CA VAL A 173 3.58 -10.55 -7.37
C VAL A 173 3.92 -11.21 -6.03
N ILE A 174 4.04 -10.40 -5.00
CA ILE A 174 4.26 -10.83 -3.62
C ILE A 174 2.97 -10.58 -2.86
N ASP A 175 2.45 -11.63 -2.22
CA ASP A 175 1.35 -11.55 -1.26
C ASP A 175 1.87 -11.87 0.15
N PRO A 176 2.09 -10.85 1.01
CA PRO A 176 2.51 -11.04 2.39
C PRO A 176 1.40 -11.51 3.34
N LEU A 177 0.13 -11.55 2.93
CA LEU A 177 -1.00 -11.90 3.80
C LEU A 177 -0.83 -13.21 4.59
N PRO A 178 -0.26 -14.30 4.03
CA PRO A 178 0.00 -15.52 4.78
C PRO A 178 0.89 -15.32 6.01
N VAL A 179 1.90 -14.44 5.93
CA VAL A 179 2.80 -14.11 7.06
C VAL A 179 2.01 -13.42 8.18
N PHE A 180 1.16 -12.46 7.83
CA PHE A 180 0.29 -11.78 8.79
C PHE A 180 -0.70 -12.74 9.45
N ARG A 181 -1.32 -13.63 8.68
CA ARG A 181 -2.27 -14.61 9.20
C ARG A 181 -1.62 -15.63 10.13
N ARG A 182 -0.40 -16.07 9.80
CA ARG A 182 0.41 -16.95 10.66
C ARG A 182 0.71 -16.28 12.00
N ASP A 183 1.21 -15.05 11.97
CA ASP A 183 1.51 -14.28 13.19
C ASP A 183 0.24 -14.02 14.03
N TYR A 184 -0.86 -13.62 13.39
CA TYR A 184 -2.14 -13.43 14.07
C TYR A 184 -2.67 -14.73 14.68
N ALA A 185 -2.53 -15.86 13.99
CA ALA A 185 -2.97 -17.16 14.50
C ALA A 185 -2.21 -17.55 15.78
N GLU A 186 -0.91 -17.28 15.83
CA GLU A 186 -0.02 -17.58 16.95
C GLU A 186 -0.20 -16.61 18.12
N HIS A 187 -0.13 -15.30 17.86
CA HIS A 187 -0.04 -14.29 18.92
C HIS A 187 -1.36 -13.61 19.25
N LYS A 188 -2.40 -13.76 18.41
CA LYS A 188 -3.70 -13.06 18.50
C LYS A 188 -3.56 -11.53 18.59
N ARG A 189 -2.46 -10.98 18.07
CA ARG A 189 -2.19 -9.54 18.06
C ARG A 189 -2.56 -8.96 16.71
N TRP A 190 -3.24 -7.82 16.73
CA TRP A 190 -3.58 -7.09 15.52
C TRP A 190 -2.53 -5.99 15.30
N PRO A 191 -1.62 -6.13 14.31
CA PRO A 191 -0.44 -5.28 14.21
C PRO A 191 -0.75 -3.96 13.47
N VAL A 192 -1.75 -3.23 13.96
CA VAL A 192 -2.24 -1.98 13.39
C VAL A 192 -2.33 -0.91 14.47
N ILE A 193 -2.22 0.35 14.05
CA ILE A 193 -2.44 1.51 14.90
C ILE A 193 -3.95 1.59 15.23
N PRO A 194 -4.34 1.69 16.51
CA PRO A 194 -5.74 1.82 16.89
C PRO A 194 -6.42 3.06 16.25
N PHE A 195 -7.65 2.87 15.77
CA PHE A 195 -8.49 3.89 15.08
C PHE A 195 -7.94 4.40 13.75
N ASP A 196 -7.00 3.66 13.15
CA ASP A 196 -6.23 4.15 12.02
C ASP A 196 -6.07 3.09 10.92
N GLY A 197 -5.95 1.82 11.31
CA GLY A 197 -5.89 0.70 10.36
C GLY A 197 -4.54 0.50 9.69
N HIS A 198 -3.69 1.53 9.64
CA HIS A 198 -2.31 1.41 9.17
C HIS A 198 -1.47 0.54 10.12
N TYR A 199 -0.47 -0.13 9.56
CA TYR A 199 0.41 -1.00 10.33
C TYR A 199 1.24 -0.22 11.36
N ASP A 200 1.35 -0.81 12.55
CA ASP A 200 2.34 -0.40 13.53
C ASP A 200 3.74 -0.94 13.17
N ALA A 201 4.72 -0.75 14.06
CA ALA A 201 6.08 -1.24 13.83
C ALA A 201 6.15 -2.78 13.69
N ALA A 202 5.28 -3.54 14.35
CA ALA A 202 5.24 -4.99 14.19
C ALA A 202 4.64 -5.37 12.83
N GLY A 203 3.59 -4.68 12.38
CA GLY A 203 2.98 -4.90 11.07
C GLY A 203 3.94 -4.58 9.93
N GLN A 204 4.70 -3.48 10.03
CA GLN A 204 5.74 -3.15 9.05
C GLN A 204 6.84 -4.22 9.00
N ARG A 205 7.20 -4.83 10.14
CA ARG A 205 8.15 -5.95 10.16
C ARG A 205 7.58 -7.19 9.47
N LEU A 206 6.31 -7.52 9.70
CA LEU A 206 5.66 -8.65 9.03
C LEU A 206 5.60 -8.45 7.52
N LEU A 207 5.30 -7.23 7.07
CA LEU A 207 5.32 -6.87 5.65
C LEU A 207 6.72 -7.09 5.05
N ALA A 208 7.76 -6.58 5.71
CA ALA A 208 9.14 -6.77 5.28
C ALA A 208 9.55 -8.26 5.27
N THR A 209 9.14 -9.03 6.28
CA THR A 209 9.39 -10.48 6.35
C THR A 209 8.76 -11.20 5.15
N GLY A 210 7.50 -10.92 4.82
CA GLY A 210 6.83 -11.54 3.68
C GLY A 210 7.50 -11.21 2.34
N VAL A 211 7.96 -9.97 2.18
CA VAL A 211 8.77 -9.59 1.01
C VAL A 211 10.09 -10.36 0.97
N LEU A 212 10.84 -10.41 2.08
CA LEU A 212 12.13 -11.08 2.12
C LEU A 212 12.04 -12.61 1.94
N GLU A 213 11.04 -13.28 2.53
CA GLU A 213 10.80 -14.71 2.36
C GLU A 213 10.57 -15.05 0.87
N HIS A 214 9.78 -14.23 0.17
CA HIS A 214 9.53 -14.39 -1.25
C HIS A 214 10.78 -14.13 -2.09
N LEU A 215 11.46 -13.01 -1.84
CA LEU A 215 12.69 -12.67 -2.56
C LEU A 215 13.79 -13.72 -2.37
N ALA A 216 13.94 -14.31 -1.18
CA ALA A 216 14.91 -15.38 -0.95
C ALA A 216 14.63 -16.64 -1.79
N THR A 217 13.37 -16.90 -2.12
CA THR A 217 12.95 -18.04 -2.94
C THR A 217 13.16 -17.76 -4.44
N GLU A 218 12.84 -16.54 -4.91
CA GLU A 218 13.04 -16.15 -6.31
C GLU A 218 14.50 -15.79 -6.64
N TRP A 219 15.29 -15.43 -5.63
CA TRP A 219 16.70 -15.08 -5.73
C TRP A 219 17.58 -15.89 -4.76
N PRO A 220 17.79 -17.19 -5.01
CA PRO A 220 18.61 -18.01 -4.13
C PRO A 220 20.11 -17.62 -4.12
N GLU A 221 20.61 -16.80 -5.07
CA GLU A 221 21.99 -16.29 -5.09
C GLU A 221 22.14 -14.97 -5.88
N PRO A 222 23.20 -14.15 -5.63
CA PRO A 222 23.37 -12.83 -6.22
C PRO A 222 23.86 -12.94 -7.66
N ARG A 223 22.97 -13.26 -8.59
CA ARG A 223 23.13 -12.78 -9.97
C ARG A 223 22.76 -11.31 -10.00
N CYS A 224 23.68 -10.49 -9.48
CA CYS A 224 23.83 -9.14 -9.97
C CYS A 224 23.96 -9.30 -11.50
N PRO A 225 23.00 -8.84 -12.33
CA PRO A 225 23.23 -8.81 -13.75
C PRO A 225 24.49 -7.97 -13.88
N ALA A 226 25.59 -8.60 -14.31
CA ALA A 226 26.80 -7.86 -14.59
C ALA A 226 26.35 -6.66 -15.43
N ARG A 227 26.56 -5.44 -14.91
CA ARG A 227 26.32 -4.21 -15.66
C ARG A 227 26.78 -4.53 -17.07
N ARG A 228 25.86 -4.56 -18.04
CA ARG A 228 26.27 -4.59 -19.44
C ARG A 228 27.05 -3.29 -19.60
N ARG A 229 28.37 -3.37 -19.45
CA ARG A 229 29.29 -2.32 -19.86
C ARG A 229 29.14 -2.31 -21.37
N GLY A 230 28.23 -1.47 -21.84
CA GLY A 230 28.11 -1.14 -23.25
C GLY A 230 29.40 -0.46 -23.68
N ALA A 231 30.00 -1.04 -24.71
CA ALA A 231 31.00 -0.45 -25.57
C ALA A 231 30.45 0.76 -26.33
#